data_AF-A0A1R0G9K1-F1
#
_entry.id   AF-A0A1R0G9K1-F1
#
_cell.length_a   1.000
_cell.length_b   1.000
_cell.length_c   1.000
_cell.angle_alpha   90.00
_cell.angle_beta   90.00
_cell.angle_gamma   90.00
#
_symmetry.space_group_name_H-M   'P 1'
#
loop_
_entity.id
_entity.type
_entity.pdbx_description
1 polymer ?
#
loop_
_entity_poly.entity_id
_entity_poly.type
_entity_poly.pdbx_seq_one_letter_code
_entity_poly.pdbx_strand_id
1 'polypeptide(L)'
;MKRYVFYSLLALLAGCSTGPYLHPESSVGQNAVLYRTCPGPEAAISFAPLSAELKGVHVLVYVASPKATDGSTSTELRLFGRLYPSARKADTSLWVSAASPLVTVQLASGKTYQLSIKPLEAGFDPRVRYSSEEPGTRLGQGDMDDFTLTFPDIFVNGEKVPMAPIHFKKREERYAPVFNC
;
A
#
# COMPACT_ATOMS: atom_id res chain seq x y z
N MET A 1 -31.46 0.13 39.31
CA MET A 1 -30.78 -1.03 38.69
C MET A 1 -30.65 -0.98 37.15
N LYS A 2 -31.37 -0.14 36.40
CA LYS A 2 -31.27 -0.10 34.91
C LYS A 2 -30.06 0.65 34.31
N ARG A 3 -29.35 1.49 35.07
CA ARG A 3 -28.19 2.26 34.56
C ARG A 3 -26.92 1.41 34.42
N TYR A 4 -26.69 0.46 35.31
CA TYR A 4 -25.48 -0.37 35.30
C TYR A 4 -25.41 -1.32 34.09
N VAL A 5 -26.56 -1.83 33.62
CA VAL A 5 -26.64 -2.67 32.42
C VAL A 5 -26.23 -1.89 31.16
N PHE A 6 -26.55 -0.60 31.09
CA PHE A 6 -26.21 0.24 29.93
C PHE A 6 -24.72 0.56 29.85
N TYR A 7 -24.05 0.78 30.99
CA TYR A 7 -22.61 1.00 31.05
C TYR A 7 -21.79 -0.26 30.74
N SER A 8 -22.25 -1.45 31.15
CA SER A 8 -21.60 -2.72 30.81
C SER A 8 -21.72 -3.05 29.32
N LEU A 9 -22.83 -2.72 28.67
CA LEU A 9 -23.00 -2.91 27.22
C LEU A 9 -22.09 -1.96 26.41
N LEU A 10 -21.91 -0.72 26.86
CA LEU A 10 -21.00 0.26 26.25
C LEU A 10 -19.52 -0.15 26.39
N ALA A 11 -19.13 -0.79 27.50
CA ALA A 11 -17.77 -1.28 27.70
C ALA A 11 -17.43 -2.49 26.79
N LEU A 12 -18.42 -3.32 26.46
CA LEU A 12 -18.26 -4.46 25.53
C LEU A 12 -18.15 -4.02 24.06
N LEU A 13 -18.66 -2.84 23.70
CA LEU A 13 -18.54 -2.26 22.36
C LEU A 13 -17.26 -1.44 22.16
N ALA A 14 -16.50 -1.18 23.24
CA ALA A 14 -15.25 -0.42 23.23
C ALA A 14 -14.01 -1.31 23.05
N GLY A 15 -14.13 -2.40 22.29
CA GLY A 15 -12.97 -3.16 21.83
C GLY A 15 -12.16 -2.31 20.87
N CYS A 16 -11.18 -1.56 21.37
CA CYS A 16 -10.13 -0.99 20.54
C CYS A 16 -9.44 -2.17 19.86
N SER A 17 -9.76 -2.40 18.59
CA SER A 17 -8.98 -3.31 17.78
C SER A 17 -7.58 -2.70 17.73
N THR A 18 -6.58 -3.48 18.15
CA THR A 18 -5.16 -3.14 18.05
C THR A 18 -4.46 -4.21 17.24
N GLY A 19 -3.55 -3.82 16.37
CA GLY A 19 -2.74 -4.78 15.64
C GLY A 19 -1.74 -4.11 14.71
N PRO A 20 -0.79 -4.92 14.21
CA PRO A 20 0.35 -4.40 13.49
C PRO A 20 -0.03 -3.99 12.07
N TYR A 21 0.36 -2.79 11.69
CA TYR A 21 0.27 -2.29 10.32
C TYR A 21 1.60 -1.76 9.82
N LEU A 22 1.92 -2.03 8.56
CA LEU A 22 3.05 -1.41 7.90
C LEU A 22 2.63 -0.03 7.39
N HIS A 23 3.23 1.00 7.99
CA HIS A 23 3.00 2.39 7.62
C HIS A 23 4.05 2.82 6.59
N PRO A 24 3.65 3.25 5.38
CA PRO A 24 4.58 3.79 4.39
C PRO A 24 4.88 5.27 4.63
N GLU A 25 6.13 5.67 4.39
CA GLU A 25 6.58 7.06 4.36
C GLU A 25 7.53 7.28 3.18
N SER A 26 7.37 8.40 2.48
CA SER A 26 8.31 8.83 1.44
C SER A 26 8.32 10.36 1.37
N SER A 27 9.45 10.93 0.95
CA SER A 27 9.61 12.39 0.87
C SER A 27 8.81 13.05 -0.25
N VAL A 28 8.37 12.28 -1.26
CA VAL A 28 7.65 12.78 -2.43
C VAL A 28 6.25 12.17 -2.55
N GLY A 29 6.07 10.94 -2.06
CA GLY A 29 4.80 10.23 -2.16
C GLY A 29 3.71 10.80 -1.26
N GLN A 30 2.46 10.60 -1.66
CA GLN A 30 1.28 11.01 -0.89
C GLN A 30 0.63 9.79 -0.24
N ASN A 31 0.29 9.89 1.05
CA ASN A 31 -0.42 8.81 1.74
C ASN A 31 -1.79 8.56 1.12
N ALA A 32 -2.12 7.30 0.87
CA ALA A 32 -3.38 6.87 0.31
C ALA A 32 -3.97 5.74 1.15
N VAL A 33 -5.23 5.88 1.55
CA VAL A 33 -5.96 4.81 2.25
C VAL A 33 -6.65 3.93 1.21
N LEU A 34 -6.41 2.61 1.27
CA LEU A 34 -7.06 1.64 0.40
C LEU A 34 -8.40 1.19 0.98
N TYR A 35 -8.34 0.64 2.19
CA TYR A 35 -9.49 0.15 2.94
C TYR A 35 -9.35 0.60 4.39
N ARG A 36 -10.47 1.00 4.99
CA ARG A 36 -10.54 1.18 6.44
C ARG A 36 -10.84 -0.18 7.03
N THR A 37 -9.84 -0.84 7.59
CA THR A 37 -10.03 -2.09 8.32
C THR A 37 -9.81 -1.83 9.81
N CYS A 38 -10.29 -2.74 10.66
CA CYS A 38 -9.95 -2.80 12.08
C CYS A 38 -8.81 -3.82 12.21
N PRO A 39 -7.72 -3.57 12.96
CA PRO A 39 -7.37 -2.40 13.79
C PRO A 39 -6.89 -1.07 13.16
N GLY A 40 -6.81 -0.90 11.85
CA GLY A 40 -6.23 0.27 11.21
C GLY A 40 -6.28 0.18 9.68
N PRO A 41 -6.12 1.30 8.96
CA PRO A 41 -6.29 1.32 7.51
C PRO A 41 -5.17 0.56 6.78
N GLU A 42 -5.54 -0.12 5.69
CA GLU A 42 -4.56 -0.55 4.69
C GLU A 42 -3.99 0.70 3.99
N ALA A 43 -2.79 1.09 4.38
CA ALA A 43 -2.12 2.31 3.92
C ALA A 43 -1.19 2.01 2.74
N ALA A 44 -1.44 2.70 1.63
CA ALA A 44 -0.56 2.76 0.48
C ALA A 44 0.14 4.12 0.42
N ILE A 45 1.19 4.19 -0.37
CA ILE A 45 1.74 5.46 -0.83
C ILE A 45 1.49 5.63 -2.32
N SER A 46 1.18 6.85 -2.71
CA SER A 46 0.76 7.19 -4.06
C SER A 46 1.72 8.17 -4.70
N PHE A 47 2.09 7.89 -5.94
CA PHE A 47 2.91 8.75 -6.78
C PHE A 47 2.15 9.07 -8.06
N ALA A 48 2.31 10.30 -8.55
CA ALA A 48 1.65 10.76 -9.76
C ALA A 48 2.66 11.44 -10.69
N PRO A 49 2.47 11.35 -12.01
CA PRO A 49 3.18 12.21 -12.96
C PRO A 49 2.93 13.69 -12.66
N LEU A 50 3.84 14.55 -13.15
CA LEU A 50 3.78 15.99 -12.92
C LEU A 50 2.97 16.72 -13.99
N SER A 51 2.83 16.14 -15.18
CA SER A 51 2.09 16.78 -16.27
C SER A 51 0.60 16.97 -15.95
N ALA A 52 0.03 18.03 -16.51
CA ALA A 52 -1.40 18.28 -16.42
C ALA A 52 -2.23 17.23 -17.18
N GLU A 53 -1.66 16.62 -18.22
CA GLU A 53 -2.33 15.61 -19.06
C GLU A 53 -2.59 14.31 -18.30
N LEU A 54 -1.67 13.90 -17.44
CA LEU A 54 -1.79 12.69 -16.63
C LEU A 54 -2.33 12.98 -15.22
N LYS A 55 -2.90 14.17 -15.01
CA LYS A 55 -3.43 14.59 -13.72
C LYS A 55 -4.54 13.66 -13.23
N GLY A 56 -4.24 12.91 -12.16
CA GLY A 56 -5.16 11.96 -11.55
C GLY A 56 -4.90 10.50 -11.94
N VAL A 57 -3.84 10.21 -12.70
CA VAL A 57 -3.28 8.86 -12.83
C VAL A 57 -2.24 8.65 -11.73
N HIS A 58 -2.47 7.67 -10.87
CA HIS A 58 -1.58 7.41 -9.74
C HIS A 58 -1.07 5.98 -9.76
N VAL A 59 0.21 5.81 -9.43
CA VAL A 59 0.83 4.54 -9.10
C VAL A 59 0.81 4.39 -7.58
N LEU A 60 0.26 3.28 -7.08
CA LEU A 60 0.15 3.01 -5.65
C LEU A 60 1.02 1.82 -5.27
N VAL A 61 1.73 2.00 -4.17
CA VAL A 61 2.57 0.98 -3.53
C VAL A 61 1.97 0.65 -2.18
N TYR A 62 1.64 -0.62 -1.99
CA TYR A 62 1.10 -1.16 -0.75
C TYR A 62 1.89 -2.39 -0.32
N VAL A 63 2.09 -2.56 0.98
CA VAL A 63 2.68 -3.76 1.53
C VAL A 63 1.69 -4.39 2.51
N ALA A 64 1.25 -5.60 2.19
CA ALA A 64 0.38 -6.39 3.05
C ALA A 64 1.22 -7.14 4.10
N SER A 65 0.86 -6.99 5.37
CA SER A 65 1.41 -7.80 6.46
C SER A 65 0.87 -9.24 6.40
N PRO A 66 1.63 -10.22 6.93
CA PRO A 66 1.16 -11.61 7.01
C PRO A 66 -0.19 -11.70 7.74
N LYS A 67 -1.17 -12.39 7.14
CA LYS A 67 -2.46 -12.66 7.77
C LYS A 67 -2.44 -14.06 8.39
N ALA A 68 -2.63 -14.12 9.70
CA ALA A 68 -2.69 -15.39 10.44
C ALA A 68 -3.83 -16.30 9.97
N THR A 69 -4.91 -15.74 9.43
CA THR A 69 -6.13 -16.47 9.00
C THR A 69 -5.96 -17.23 7.69
N ASP A 70 -5.03 -16.81 6.83
CA ASP A 70 -4.96 -17.29 5.44
C ASP A 70 -3.75 -18.21 5.21
N GLY A 71 -3.00 -18.53 6.27
CA GLY A 71 -1.77 -19.33 6.20
C GLY A 71 -0.60 -18.62 5.49
N SER A 72 -0.78 -17.37 5.05
CA SER A 72 0.27 -16.57 4.44
C SER A 72 1.20 -16.01 5.53
N THR A 73 2.42 -16.52 5.55
CA THR A 73 3.46 -16.12 6.51
C THR A 73 4.36 -15.00 6.00
N SER A 74 4.15 -14.52 4.77
CA SER A 74 5.05 -13.59 4.11
C SER A 74 4.43 -12.22 3.92
N THR A 75 5.22 -11.18 4.17
CA THR A 75 4.92 -9.81 3.76
C THR A 75 4.92 -9.71 2.23
N GLU A 76 3.88 -9.10 1.66
CA GLU A 76 3.67 -9.03 0.21
C GLU A 76 3.62 -7.58 -0.30
N LEU A 77 4.44 -7.28 -1.29
CA LEU A 77 4.39 -6.03 -2.03
C LEU A 77 3.34 -6.09 -3.15
N ARG A 78 2.50 -5.08 -3.22
CA ARG A 78 1.45 -4.90 -4.22
C ARG A 78 1.61 -3.54 -4.90
N LEU A 79 1.68 -3.57 -6.22
CA LEU A 79 1.83 -2.41 -7.08
C LEU A 79 0.66 -2.36 -8.06
N PHE A 80 -0.04 -1.23 -8.12
CA PHE A 80 -1.20 -1.07 -8.99
C PHE A 80 -1.47 0.40 -9.31
N GLY A 81 -2.35 0.64 -10.27
CA GLY A 81 -2.78 1.98 -10.63
C GLY A 81 -4.12 2.37 -10.01
N ARG A 82 -4.36 3.67 -9.88
CA ARG A 82 -5.68 4.23 -9.54
C ARG A 82 -5.93 5.50 -10.34
N LEU A 83 -7.12 5.59 -10.92
CA LEU A 83 -7.62 6.81 -11.55
C LEU A 83 -8.53 7.58 -10.61
N TYR A 84 -8.12 8.81 -10.26
CA TYR A 84 -8.97 9.79 -9.62
C TYR A 84 -9.91 10.46 -10.64
N PRO A 85 -11.03 11.07 -10.20
CA PRO A 85 -12.11 11.49 -11.09
C PRO A 85 -11.69 12.37 -12.28
N SER A 86 -10.62 13.18 -12.16
CA SER A 86 -10.09 13.99 -13.26
C SER A 86 -9.55 13.16 -14.43
N ALA A 87 -8.98 11.99 -14.16
CA ALA A 87 -8.36 11.12 -15.17
C ALA A 87 -9.32 10.08 -15.76
N ARG A 88 -10.49 9.85 -15.15
CA ARG A 88 -11.47 8.85 -15.64
C ARG A 88 -12.10 9.19 -16.99
N LYS A 89 -11.98 10.44 -17.43
CA LYS A 89 -12.50 10.94 -18.73
C LYS A 89 -11.43 10.99 -19.82
N ALA A 90 -10.18 10.60 -19.52
CA ALA A 90 -9.14 10.57 -20.53
C ALA A 90 -9.40 9.39 -21.49
N ASP A 91 -9.74 9.69 -22.74
CA ASP A 91 -9.80 8.71 -23.84
C ASP A 91 -8.41 8.20 -24.26
N THR A 92 -7.35 8.75 -23.65
CA THR A 92 -5.97 8.36 -23.90
C THR A 92 -5.68 6.98 -23.34
N SER A 93 -5.04 6.12 -24.14
CA SER A 93 -4.49 4.86 -23.62
C SER A 93 -3.49 5.15 -22.50
N LEU A 94 -3.64 4.48 -21.36
CA LEU A 94 -2.76 4.64 -20.21
C LEU A 94 -1.94 3.37 -20.01
N TRP A 95 -0.63 3.53 -19.85
CA TRP A 95 0.29 2.43 -19.60
C TRP A 95 1.34 2.84 -18.59
N VAL A 96 1.52 2.02 -17.56
CA VAL A 96 2.61 2.13 -16.60
C VAL A 96 3.73 1.18 -17.02
N SER A 97 4.96 1.66 -17.10
CA SER A 97 6.15 0.87 -17.40
C SER A 97 7.30 1.19 -16.44
N ALA A 98 8.37 0.42 -16.50
CA ALA A 98 9.56 0.62 -15.67
C ALA A 98 10.85 0.44 -16.45
N ALA A 99 11.93 1.08 -15.98
CA ALA A 99 13.27 0.87 -16.50
C ALA A 99 13.83 -0.53 -16.20
N SER A 100 13.29 -1.19 -15.18
CA SER A 100 13.67 -2.53 -14.73
C SER A 100 12.53 -3.15 -13.92
N PRO A 101 12.39 -4.48 -13.87
CA PRO A 101 11.44 -5.11 -12.96
C PRO A 101 11.96 -5.23 -11.52
N LEU A 102 13.23 -4.88 -11.28
CA LEU A 102 13.91 -5.12 -10.01
C LEU A 102 13.65 -3.98 -9.01
N VAL A 103 13.02 -4.33 -7.89
CA VAL A 103 12.89 -3.46 -6.72
C VAL A 103 13.94 -3.85 -5.69
N THR A 104 14.59 -2.85 -5.12
CA THR A 104 15.58 -3.05 -4.07
C THR A 104 14.91 -2.96 -2.70
N VAL A 105 15.17 -3.94 -1.84
CA VAL A 105 14.75 -3.96 -0.44
C VAL A 105 15.99 -3.77 0.43
N GLN A 106 15.93 -2.80 1.34
CA GLN A 106 16.94 -2.56 2.36
C GLN A 106 16.31 -2.75 3.74
N LEU A 107 16.77 -3.74 4.49
CA LEU A 107 16.31 -4.01 5.86
C LEU A 107 16.95 -3.03 6.84
N ALA A 108 16.35 -2.87 8.02
CA ALA A 108 16.93 -2.08 9.11
C ALA A 108 18.35 -2.54 9.52
N SER A 109 18.69 -3.81 9.30
CA SER A 109 20.05 -4.34 9.51
C SER A 109 21.10 -3.83 8.51
N GLY A 110 20.68 -3.08 7.49
CA GLY A 110 21.51 -2.65 6.36
C GLY A 110 21.63 -3.69 5.24
N LYS A 111 21.17 -4.94 5.46
CA LYS A 111 21.15 -5.97 4.42
C LYS A 111 20.25 -5.52 3.27
N THR A 112 20.77 -5.64 2.05
CA THR A 112 20.07 -5.27 0.83
C THR A 112 19.93 -6.47 -0.10
N TYR A 113 18.79 -6.58 -0.77
CA TYR A 113 18.55 -7.56 -1.83
C TYR A 113 17.56 -7.02 -2.86
N GLN A 114 17.46 -7.69 -4.00
CA GLN A 114 16.55 -7.32 -5.08
C GLN A 114 15.53 -8.41 -5.34
N LEU A 115 14.36 -8.01 -5.82
CA LEU A 115 13.29 -8.91 -6.23
C LEU A 115 12.61 -8.38 -7.49
N SER A 116 12.18 -9.30 -8.35
CA SER A 116 11.44 -8.96 -9.57
C SER A 116 9.96 -8.76 -9.26
N ILE A 117 9.39 -7.66 -9.74
CA ILE A 117 7.96 -7.36 -9.65
C ILE A 117 7.33 -7.60 -11.01
N LYS A 118 6.43 -8.59 -11.09
CA LYS A 118 5.79 -9.00 -12.34
C LYS A 118 5.09 -7.85 -13.10
N PRO A 119 4.29 -6.97 -12.45
CA PRO A 119 3.75 -5.78 -13.11
C PRO A 119 4.80 -4.86 -13.77
N LEU A 120 6.05 -4.87 -13.29
CA LEU A 120 7.13 -4.03 -13.84
C LEU A 120 7.88 -4.68 -15.01
N GLU A 121 7.73 -5.99 -15.24
CA GLU A 121 8.37 -6.69 -16.36
C GLU A 121 7.76 -6.29 -17.71
N ALA A 122 6.42 -6.26 -17.78
CA ALA A 122 5.67 -5.93 -18.99
C ALA A 122 5.00 -4.54 -18.92
N GLY A 123 4.88 -3.97 -17.72
CA GLY A 123 3.99 -2.85 -17.47
C GLY A 123 2.54 -3.29 -17.24
N PHE A 124 1.69 -2.32 -16.92
CA PHE A 124 0.28 -2.55 -16.63
C PHE A 124 -0.60 -1.34 -16.95
N ASP A 125 -1.89 -1.59 -17.20
CA ASP A 125 -2.89 -0.52 -17.34
C ASP A 125 -3.37 -0.07 -15.95
N PRO A 126 -3.25 1.23 -15.59
CA PRO A 126 -3.66 1.73 -14.28
C PRO A 126 -5.19 1.74 -14.06
N ARG A 127 -5.98 1.34 -15.05
CA ARG A 127 -7.45 1.15 -14.96
C ARG A 127 -7.84 -0.22 -14.43
N VAL A 128 -6.94 -1.21 -14.51
CA VAL A 128 -7.20 -2.55 -13.98
C VAL A 128 -7.47 -2.43 -12.49
N ARG A 129 -8.63 -2.96 -12.06
CA ARG A 129 -9.04 -2.84 -10.66
C ARG A 129 -8.14 -3.70 -9.79
N TYR A 130 -7.55 -3.05 -8.80
CA TYR A 130 -6.90 -3.73 -7.69
C TYR A 130 -7.91 -4.50 -6.84
N SER A 131 -7.56 -5.73 -6.46
CA SER A 131 -8.23 -6.49 -5.40
C SER A 131 -7.25 -6.77 -4.26
N SER A 132 -7.68 -6.53 -3.02
CA SER A 132 -6.92 -6.91 -1.82
C SER A 132 -6.81 -8.42 -1.62
N GLU A 133 -7.53 -9.23 -2.41
CA GLU A 133 -7.45 -10.69 -2.38
C GLU A 133 -6.37 -11.23 -3.33
N GLU A 134 -5.93 -10.43 -4.31
CA GLU A 134 -4.89 -10.85 -5.24
C GLU A 134 -3.52 -10.89 -4.55
N PRO A 135 -2.79 -12.02 -4.65
CA PRO A 135 -1.48 -12.16 -4.01
C PRO A 135 -0.46 -11.21 -4.65
N GLY A 136 0.36 -10.59 -3.79
CA GLY A 136 1.45 -9.72 -4.23
C GLY A 136 2.76 -10.46 -4.47
N THR A 137 3.83 -9.71 -4.74
CA THR A 137 5.19 -10.26 -4.72
C THR A 137 5.66 -10.40 -3.28
N ARG A 138 6.03 -11.61 -2.87
CA ARG A 138 6.59 -11.86 -1.54
C ARG A 138 7.92 -11.11 -1.38
N LEU A 139 8.03 -10.30 -0.34
CA LEU A 139 9.25 -9.56 -0.03
C LEU A 139 10.36 -10.46 0.52
N GLY A 140 10.06 -11.69 0.94
CA GLY A 140 11.05 -12.67 1.40
C GLY A 140 10.97 -12.96 2.89
N GLN A 141 12.00 -13.64 3.42
CA GLN A 141 12.12 -14.02 4.83
C GLN A 141 13.15 -13.11 5.52
N GLY A 142 12.72 -12.39 6.56
CA GLY A 142 13.53 -11.45 7.32
C GLY A 142 12.65 -10.62 8.24
N ASP A 143 13.27 -9.76 9.06
CA ASP A 143 12.53 -8.79 9.87
C ASP A 143 11.93 -7.71 8.96
N MET A 144 10.64 -7.86 8.65
CA MET A 144 9.86 -6.94 7.82
C MET A 144 9.12 -5.91 8.66
N ASP A 145 9.52 -5.71 9.92
CA ASP A 145 8.91 -4.69 10.77
C ASP A 145 9.49 -3.29 10.48
N ASP A 146 10.66 -3.17 9.85
CA ASP A 146 11.30 -1.91 9.45
C ASP A 146 12.21 -2.11 8.22
N PHE A 147 11.83 -1.55 7.06
CA PHE A 147 12.57 -1.69 5.81
C PHE A 147 12.26 -0.57 4.81
N THR A 148 13.10 -0.42 3.79
CA THR A 148 12.93 0.56 2.71
C THR A 148 12.85 -0.14 1.36
N LEU A 149 11.90 0.29 0.53
CA LEU A 149 11.78 -0.09 -0.87
C LEU A 149 12.29 1.03 -1.77
N THR A 150 13.18 0.69 -2.69
CA THR A 150 13.63 1.59 -3.77
C THR A 150 13.23 1.00 -5.10
N PHE A 151 12.33 1.71 -5.79
CA PHE A 151 11.86 1.34 -7.11
C PHE A 151 12.83 1.83 -8.19
N PRO A 152 12.92 1.12 -9.33
CA PRO A 152 13.53 1.68 -10.52
C PRO A 152 12.67 2.82 -11.05
N ASP A 153 13.16 3.54 -12.05
CA ASP A 153 12.37 4.57 -12.71
C ASP A 153 11.08 3.97 -13.27
N ILE A 154 9.95 4.52 -12.82
CA ILE A 154 8.59 4.18 -13.29
C ILE A 154 8.09 5.29 -14.20
N PHE A 155 7.38 4.91 -15.25
CA PHE A 155 6.84 5.82 -16.25
C PHE A 155 5.34 5.61 -16.41
N VAL A 156 4.60 6.68 -16.66
CA VAL A 156 3.22 6.62 -17.16
C VAL A 156 3.22 7.27 -18.54
N ASN A 157 2.86 6.51 -19.57
CA ASN A 157 2.91 6.97 -20.97
C ASN A 157 4.26 7.62 -21.37
N GLY A 158 5.37 7.11 -20.82
CA GLY A 158 6.71 7.64 -21.08
C GLY A 158 7.12 8.83 -20.19
N GLU A 159 6.22 9.44 -19.43
CA GLU A 159 6.58 10.44 -18.43
C GLU A 159 7.09 9.77 -17.16
N LYS A 160 8.28 10.15 -16.70
CA LYS A 160 8.86 9.64 -15.46
C LYS A 160 8.04 10.11 -14.25
N VAL A 161 7.60 9.15 -13.44
CA VAL A 161 6.95 9.41 -12.16
C VAL A 161 8.02 9.75 -11.13
N PRO A 162 7.92 10.88 -10.41
CA PRO A 162 8.86 11.22 -9.35
C PRO A 162 8.65 10.30 -8.15
N MET A 163 9.37 9.19 -8.12
CA MET A 163 9.39 8.25 -7.01
C MET A 163 10.64 8.46 -6.15
N ALA A 164 10.44 8.48 -4.84
CA ALA A 164 11.51 8.43 -3.85
C ALA A 164 11.43 7.09 -3.10
N PRO A 165 12.50 6.67 -2.40
CA PRO A 165 12.45 5.50 -1.54
C PRO A 165 11.27 5.56 -0.57
N ILE A 166 10.70 4.39 -0.28
CA ILE A 166 9.52 4.25 0.59
C ILE A 166 9.96 3.47 1.82
N HIS A 167 9.97 4.13 2.96
CA HIS A 167 10.22 3.51 4.24
C HIS A 167 8.92 2.91 4.77
N PHE A 168 8.96 1.64 5.15
CA PHE A 168 7.87 0.95 5.80
C PHE A 168 8.26 0.62 7.22
N LYS A 169 7.41 1.01 8.16
CA LYS A 169 7.58 0.69 9.57
C LYS A 169 6.30 0.14 10.16
N LYS A 170 6.42 -0.97 10.86
CA LYS A 170 5.34 -1.57 11.63
C LYS A 170 4.99 -0.68 12.81
N ARG A 171 3.70 -0.38 12.95
CA ARG A 171 3.15 0.40 14.05
C ARG A 171 2.01 -0.37 14.69
N GLU A 172 1.97 -0.29 16.02
CA GLU A 172 0.80 -0.67 16.81
C GLU A 172 -0.13 0.55 16.85
N GLU A 173 -1.17 0.53 16.02
CA GLU A 173 -2.19 1.59 16.05
C GLU A 173 -3.38 1.15 16.89
N ARG A 174 -3.88 2.10 17.71
CA ARG A 174 -5.13 1.96 18.46
C ARG A 174 -6.22 2.71 17.72
N TYR A 175 -7.16 2.01 17.11
CA TYR A 175 -8.35 2.65 16.57
C TYR A 175 -9.50 2.59 17.57
N ALA A 176 -10.18 3.73 17.73
CA ALA A 176 -11.50 3.74 18.35
C ALA A 176 -12.46 2.94 17.44
N PRO A 177 -13.32 2.08 17.99
CA PRO A 177 -14.28 1.33 17.19
C PRO A 177 -15.15 2.31 16.40
N VAL A 178 -15.02 2.26 15.07
CA VAL A 178 -15.97 2.92 14.18
C VAL A 178 -17.11 1.91 13.99
N PHE A 179 -18.36 2.31 14.25
CA PHE A 179 -19.56 1.53 13.95
C PHE A 179 -19.71 1.36 12.42
N ASN A 180 -18.84 0.57 11.80
CA ASN A 180 -18.85 0.10 10.40
C ASN A 180 -17.55 -0.64 10.00
N CYS A 181 -16.72 -1.06 10.96
CA CYS A 181 -16.24 -2.44 10.88
C CYS A 181 -17.45 -3.36 11.16
#